data_AF-A0A365NPX7-F1
#
_entry.id   AF-A0A365NPX7-F1
#
_cell.length_a   1.000
_cell.length_b   1.000
_cell.length_c   1.000
_cell.angle_alpha   90.00
_cell.angle_beta   90.00
_cell.angle_gamma   90.00
#
_symmetry.space_group_name_H-M   'P 1'
#
loop_
_entity.id
_entity.type
_entity.pdbx_description
1 polymer ?
#
loop_
_entity_poly.entity_id
_entity_poly.type
_entity_poly.pdbx_seq_one_letter_code
_entity_poly.pdbx_strand_id
1 'polypeptide(L)'
;MAAQAVQPSKSAKKKAAKALERTESPAPSVASATADKNSDDSFESPYIKEIQKNIRNVNKKITNASKTDSLLSQNPGKSLDELVESRIINNDQKAQILKKPALQAQLAQYEEQLVQYQKVDEQYRTRAASDKAEWEKNLEKAKADAVAEAKAESTKSLHDNLLVLSQFLRLAAYRREEAQDPDSDESQAIEGVLLAIYSGDENAVQSMLKLVNGSEDQIYSVPGEQLQTSFSKAVEADAAAPTRVANTHSWADDHPETTAPADPNDGFHQVQRKGPRNEGGNHRGRGRGEHRGRGGFRSDGRGRGRGRGGAGRGGRRGDEA
;
A
#
# COMPACT_ATOMS: atom_id res chain seq x y z
N MET A 1 -28.24 -65.52 -9.79
CA MET A 1 -28.60 -64.81 -8.55
C MET A 1 -28.01 -65.57 -7.36
N ALA A 2 -27.68 -64.82 -6.31
CA ALA A 2 -27.33 -65.22 -4.93
C ALA A 2 -25.84 -65.10 -4.56
N ALA A 3 -25.52 -63.91 -4.07
CA ALA A 3 -24.29 -63.54 -3.40
C ALA A 3 -24.31 -64.03 -1.93
N GLN A 4 -23.13 -64.45 -1.46
CA GLN A 4 -22.83 -64.69 -0.05
C GLN A 4 -22.43 -63.39 0.63
N ALA A 5 -22.80 -63.22 1.91
CA ALA A 5 -22.05 -62.37 2.83
C ALA A 5 -22.22 -62.86 4.27
N VAL A 6 -21.06 -63.13 4.87
CA VAL A 6 -20.81 -63.56 6.25
C VAL A 6 -20.53 -62.30 7.10
N GLN A 7 -21.05 -62.28 8.33
CA GLN A 7 -20.73 -61.36 9.44
C GLN A 7 -19.66 -62.03 10.35
N PRO A 8 -19.12 -61.45 11.46
CA PRO A 8 -19.29 -60.10 12.05
C PRO A 8 -17.97 -59.46 12.60
N SER A 9 -18.01 -58.21 13.11
CA SER A 9 -17.79 -57.90 14.55
C SER A 9 -17.26 -56.49 14.92
N LYS A 10 -17.96 -55.88 15.90
CA LYS A 10 -17.53 -55.05 17.05
C LYS A 10 -16.58 -53.86 16.85
N SER A 11 -17.11 -52.64 17.01
CA SER A 11 -17.07 -51.85 18.28
C SER A 11 -17.38 -50.37 18.04
N ALA A 12 -18.42 -49.84 18.68
CA ALA A 12 -18.72 -48.41 18.68
C ALA A 12 -19.45 -47.98 19.97
N LYS A 13 -19.04 -46.80 20.47
CA LYS A 13 -19.74 -45.81 21.31
C LYS A 13 -19.70 -45.93 22.84
N LYS A 14 -19.01 -44.94 23.43
CA LYS A 14 -19.57 -43.91 24.34
C LYS A 14 -18.53 -42.78 24.50
N LYS A 15 -18.81 -41.49 24.71
CA LYS A 15 -19.83 -40.50 24.33
C LYS A 15 -19.33 -39.18 24.96
N ALA A 16 -19.50 -38.07 24.26
CA ALA A 16 -19.64 -36.68 24.75
C ALA A 16 -18.40 -35.79 25.03
N ALA A 17 -18.36 -34.73 24.21
CA ALA A 17 -18.24 -33.32 24.57
C ALA A 17 -16.85 -32.67 24.59
N LYS A 18 -16.50 -31.95 23.51
CA LYS A 18 -16.64 -30.47 23.46
C LYS A 18 -16.50 -29.98 22.01
N ALA A 19 -17.54 -29.34 21.51
CA ALA A 19 -17.51 -28.51 20.33
C ALA A 19 -16.91 -27.14 20.70
N LEU A 20 -16.15 -26.54 19.78
CA LEU A 20 -16.37 -25.18 19.24
C LEU A 20 -15.09 -24.64 18.57
N GLU A 21 -15.29 -24.20 17.33
CA GLU A 21 -14.70 -23.03 16.67
C GLU A 21 -13.25 -23.01 16.17
N ARG A 22 -13.14 -23.49 14.93
CA ARG A 22 -12.65 -22.78 13.73
C ARG A 22 -12.46 -21.25 13.84
N THR A 23 -11.21 -20.79 14.00
CA THR A 23 -10.71 -19.48 13.50
C THR A 23 -9.24 -19.57 13.05
N GLU A 24 -9.00 -19.23 11.78
CA GLU A 24 -7.85 -18.47 11.22
C GLU A 24 -6.41 -19.04 11.20
N SER A 25 -5.95 -19.25 9.95
CA SER A 25 -4.64 -18.88 9.35
C SER A 25 -3.31 -19.45 9.88
N PRO A 26 -2.57 -20.24 9.08
CA PRO A 26 -1.13 -20.43 9.26
C PRO A 26 -0.36 -19.29 8.56
N ALA A 27 0.23 -18.39 9.34
CA ALA A 27 1.25 -17.46 8.85
C ALA A 27 2.48 -18.22 8.34
N PRO A 28 3.07 -17.86 7.18
CA PRO A 28 4.35 -18.42 6.78
C PRO A 28 5.47 -17.76 7.59
N SER A 29 6.25 -18.60 8.26
CA SER A 29 7.44 -18.24 9.01
C SER A 29 8.46 -17.59 8.06
N VAL A 30 8.83 -16.33 8.35
CA VAL A 30 9.90 -15.60 7.68
C VAL A 30 11.25 -16.23 8.04
N ALA A 31 11.72 -17.13 7.18
CA ALA A 31 13.12 -17.53 7.13
C ALA A 31 13.92 -16.46 6.37
N SER A 32 15.05 -16.09 6.97
CA SER A 32 15.98 -15.04 6.59
C SER A 32 16.30 -14.97 5.09
N ALA A 33 15.86 -13.90 4.44
CA ALA A 33 16.41 -13.46 3.17
C ALA A 33 17.71 -12.69 3.45
N THR A 34 18.85 -13.38 3.38
CA THR A 34 20.11 -12.71 3.03
C THR A 34 19.93 -12.12 1.64
N ALA A 35 19.80 -10.79 1.60
CA ALA A 35 19.76 -10.02 0.37
C ALA A 35 21.10 -10.17 -0.36
N ASP A 36 21.14 -11.10 -1.32
CA ASP A 36 22.20 -11.13 -2.30
C ASP A 36 21.90 -10.06 -3.36
N LYS A 37 22.64 -8.95 -3.26
CA LYS A 37 22.66 -7.90 -4.25
C LYS A 37 23.45 -8.41 -5.45
N ASN A 38 22.74 -8.93 -6.45
CA ASN A 38 23.06 -8.96 -7.88
C ASN A 38 22.56 -10.28 -8.50
N SER A 39 21.28 -10.37 -8.83
CA SER A 39 20.82 -11.38 -9.80
C SER A 39 19.56 -10.91 -10.51
N ASP A 40 19.74 -10.06 -11.51
CA ASP A 40 18.73 -9.84 -12.57
C ASP A 40 18.48 -11.14 -13.39
N ASP A 41 19.28 -12.20 -13.14
CA ASP A 41 19.17 -13.56 -13.69
C ASP A 41 18.12 -14.46 -13.01
N SER A 42 17.44 -13.99 -11.96
CA SER A 42 16.67 -14.90 -11.08
C SER A 42 15.33 -15.39 -11.64
N PHE A 43 14.85 -14.83 -12.75
CA PHE A 43 13.52 -15.17 -13.31
C PHE A 43 13.52 -15.50 -14.81
N GLU A 44 14.65 -15.92 -15.37
CA GLU A 44 14.56 -16.62 -16.66
C GLU A 44 13.75 -17.91 -16.48
N SER A 45 12.70 -18.06 -17.29
CA SER A 45 11.84 -19.23 -17.22
C SER A 45 12.67 -20.52 -17.31
N PRO A 46 12.35 -21.58 -16.52
CA PRO A 46 13.07 -22.86 -16.56
C PRO A 46 13.21 -23.41 -17.98
N TYR A 47 12.19 -23.16 -18.80
CA TYR A 47 12.13 -23.57 -20.20
C TYR A 47 13.15 -22.84 -21.10
N ILE A 48 13.37 -21.53 -20.92
CA ILE A 48 14.42 -20.79 -21.64
C ILE A 48 15.80 -21.36 -21.30
N LYS A 49 16.05 -21.66 -20.01
CA LYS A 49 17.33 -22.25 -19.55
C LYS A 49 17.59 -23.63 -20.17
N GLU A 50 16.54 -24.45 -20.30
CA GLU A 50 16.61 -25.76 -20.96
C GLU A 50 16.91 -25.62 -22.46
N ILE A 51 16.24 -24.72 -23.17
CA ILE A 51 16.52 -24.47 -24.60
C ILE A 51 17.95 -23.98 -24.79
N GLN A 52 18.41 -23.00 -24.00
CA GLN A 52 19.79 -22.51 -24.06
C GLN A 52 20.82 -23.63 -23.82
N LYS A 53 20.52 -24.57 -22.90
CA LYS A 53 21.36 -25.76 -22.68
C LYS A 53 21.35 -26.68 -23.91
N ASN A 54 20.20 -26.89 -24.54
CA ASN A 54 20.07 -27.71 -25.75
C ASN A 54 20.83 -27.09 -26.92
N ILE A 55 20.73 -25.78 -27.14
CA ILE A 55 21.51 -25.03 -28.15
C ILE A 55 23.01 -25.25 -27.92
N ARG A 56 23.50 -25.06 -26.68
CA ARG A 56 24.92 -25.31 -26.34
C ARG A 56 25.35 -26.75 -26.65
N ASN A 57 24.51 -27.73 -26.35
CA ASN A 57 24.81 -29.15 -26.59
C ASN A 57 24.83 -29.50 -28.09
N VAL A 58 23.88 -28.99 -28.87
CA VAL A 58 23.82 -29.20 -30.32
C VAL A 58 25.00 -28.50 -31.01
N ASN A 59 25.33 -27.27 -30.62
CA ASN A 59 26.50 -26.54 -31.12
C ASN A 59 27.81 -27.30 -30.85
N LYS A 60 27.96 -27.94 -29.68
CA LYS A 60 29.11 -28.82 -29.40
C LYS A 60 29.19 -30.01 -30.37
N LYS A 61 28.06 -30.60 -30.76
CA LYS A 61 28.03 -31.71 -31.72
C LYS A 61 28.36 -31.22 -33.15
N ILE A 62 27.82 -30.07 -33.54
CA ILE A 62 28.09 -29.45 -34.86
C ILE A 62 29.56 -29.07 -34.98
N THR A 63 30.14 -28.42 -33.97
CA THR A 63 31.57 -28.03 -33.96
C THR A 63 32.51 -29.23 -33.97
N ASN A 64 32.13 -30.36 -33.38
CA ASN A 64 32.90 -31.59 -33.50
C ASN A 64 32.79 -32.19 -34.91
N ALA A 65 31.59 -32.22 -35.50
CA ALA A 65 31.39 -32.68 -36.88
C ALA A 65 32.01 -31.74 -37.93
N SER A 66 32.19 -30.45 -37.64
CA SER A 66 32.80 -29.50 -38.58
C SER A 66 34.32 -29.63 -38.69
N LYS A 67 34.98 -30.28 -37.72
CA LYS A 67 36.44 -30.53 -37.78
C LYS A 67 36.84 -31.35 -39.00
N THR A 68 35.93 -32.23 -39.48
CA THR A 68 36.13 -33.07 -40.66
C THR A 68 35.81 -32.37 -41.98
N ASP A 69 35.24 -31.16 -41.95
CA ASP A 69 34.90 -30.41 -43.18
C ASP A 69 36.15 -30.04 -44.00
N SER A 70 37.26 -29.76 -43.32
CA SER A 70 38.54 -29.49 -43.97
C SER A 70 39.01 -30.67 -44.82
N LEU A 71 38.90 -31.89 -44.29
CA LEU A 71 39.26 -33.13 -44.96
C LEU A 71 38.34 -33.45 -46.16
N LEU A 72 37.05 -33.12 -46.04
CA LEU A 72 36.08 -33.23 -47.14
C LEU A 72 36.39 -32.24 -48.27
N SER A 73 36.71 -30.99 -47.92
CA SER A 73 37.04 -29.94 -48.90
C SER A 73 38.31 -30.22 -49.71
N GLN A 74 39.27 -30.92 -49.10
CA GLN A 74 40.53 -31.33 -49.73
C GLN A 74 40.37 -32.56 -50.64
N ASN A 75 39.27 -33.31 -50.50
CA ASN A 75 38.97 -34.48 -51.31
C ASN A 75 37.65 -34.30 -52.08
N PRO A 76 37.54 -33.31 -52.98
CA PRO A 76 36.34 -33.12 -53.77
C PRO A 76 36.13 -34.32 -54.72
N GLY A 77 34.93 -34.91 -54.70
CA GLY A 77 34.52 -35.97 -55.63
C GLY A 77 34.68 -37.42 -55.12
N LYS A 78 35.28 -37.65 -53.94
CA LYS A 78 35.27 -38.97 -53.29
C LYS A 78 34.04 -39.13 -52.42
N SER A 79 33.41 -40.31 -52.46
CA SER A 79 32.28 -40.61 -51.58
C SER A 79 32.72 -40.73 -50.11
N LEU A 80 31.79 -40.56 -49.16
CA LEU A 80 32.09 -40.76 -47.73
C LEU A 80 32.62 -42.18 -47.44
N ASP A 81 32.24 -43.15 -48.26
CA ASP A 81 32.59 -44.56 -48.12
C ASP A 81 34.04 -44.77 -48.61
N GLU A 82 34.41 -44.18 -49.75
CA GLU A 82 35.79 -44.18 -50.26
C GLU A 82 36.76 -43.44 -49.32
N LEU A 83 36.31 -42.39 -48.64
CA LEU A 83 37.11 -41.66 -47.65
C LEU A 83 37.39 -42.49 -46.38
N VAL A 84 36.48 -43.40 -46.04
CA VAL A 84 36.69 -44.37 -44.96
C VAL A 84 37.62 -45.49 -45.42
N GLU A 85 37.42 -46.03 -46.63
CA GLU A 85 38.28 -47.07 -47.21
C GLU A 85 39.72 -46.61 -47.38
N SER A 86 39.93 -45.36 -47.80
CA SER A 86 41.24 -44.71 -47.88
C SER A 86 41.82 -44.26 -46.52
N ARG A 87 41.13 -44.56 -45.41
CA ARG A 87 41.50 -44.20 -44.02
C ARG A 87 41.72 -42.71 -43.79
N ILE A 88 41.13 -41.85 -44.63
CA ILE A 88 41.17 -40.39 -44.47
C ILE A 88 40.19 -39.97 -43.36
N ILE A 89 39.07 -40.69 -43.23
CA ILE A 89 38.01 -40.43 -42.25
C ILE A 89 37.66 -41.75 -41.53
N ASN A 90 37.34 -41.68 -40.24
CA ASN A 90 36.87 -42.85 -39.47
C ASN A 90 35.36 -43.10 -39.63
N ASN A 91 34.90 -44.33 -39.35
CA ASN A 91 33.46 -44.67 -39.34
C ASN A 91 32.61 -43.73 -38.44
N ASP A 92 33.14 -43.32 -37.29
CA ASP A 92 32.48 -42.38 -36.39
C ASP A 92 32.37 -40.97 -36.97
N GLN A 93 33.40 -40.52 -37.69
CA GLN A 93 33.40 -39.23 -38.36
C GLN A 93 32.42 -39.22 -39.54
N LYS A 94 32.35 -40.30 -40.32
CA LYS A 94 31.30 -40.51 -41.34
C LYS A 94 29.91 -40.39 -40.73
N ALA A 95 29.65 -41.09 -39.61
CA ALA A 95 28.37 -41.01 -38.92
C ALA A 95 28.05 -39.59 -38.38
N GLN A 96 29.06 -38.83 -37.94
CA GLN A 96 28.90 -37.44 -37.50
C GLN A 96 28.58 -36.49 -38.66
N ILE A 97 29.26 -36.64 -39.80
CA ILE A 97 29.00 -35.84 -41.01
C ILE A 97 27.56 -36.06 -41.49
N LEU A 98 27.11 -37.32 -41.55
CA LEU A 98 25.73 -37.65 -41.94
C LEU A 98 24.67 -37.06 -40.99
N LYS A 99 24.99 -36.95 -39.69
CA LYS A 99 24.09 -36.36 -38.67
C LYS A 99 24.14 -34.84 -38.61
N LYS A 100 25.21 -34.21 -39.11
CA LYS A 100 25.41 -32.75 -39.06
C LYS A 100 24.26 -31.94 -39.64
N PRO A 101 23.68 -32.22 -40.83
CA PRO A 101 22.56 -31.45 -41.35
C PRO A 101 21.31 -31.55 -40.46
N ALA A 102 21.04 -32.73 -39.90
CA ALA A 102 19.94 -32.91 -38.95
C ALA A 102 20.16 -32.11 -37.65
N LEU A 103 21.40 -32.05 -37.15
CA LEU A 103 21.75 -31.23 -35.99
C LEU A 103 21.62 -29.72 -36.28
N GLN A 104 21.96 -29.26 -37.49
CA GLN A 104 21.78 -27.87 -37.91
C GLN A 104 20.29 -27.50 -37.97
N ALA A 105 19.43 -28.39 -38.48
CA ALA A 105 17.98 -28.17 -38.44
C ALA A 105 17.44 -28.11 -37.01
N GLN A 106 17.93 -28.96 -36.10
CA GLN A 106 17.57 -28.91 -34.68
C GLN A 106 18.03 -27.62 -33.99
N LEU A 107 19.21 -27.11 -34.35
CA LEU A 107 19.72 -25.83 -33.86
C LEU A 107 18.75 -24.70 -34.23
N ALA A 108 18.39 -24.59 -35.51
CA ALA A 108 17.47 -23.56 -36.00
C ALA A 108 16.12 -23.61 -35.27
N GLN A 109 15.57 -24.82 -35.04
CA GLN A 109 14.33 -24.99 -34.27
C GLN A 109 14.46 -24.49 -32.82
N TYR A 110 15.57 -24.80 -32.14
CA TYR A 110 15.78 -24.31 -30.77
C TYR A 110 15.97 -22.80 -30.69
N GLU A 111 16.62 -22.19 -31.68
CA GLU A 111 16.77 -20.73 -31.75
C GLU A 111 15.42 -20.03 -32.00
N GLU A 112 14.60 -20.56 -32.91
CA GLU A 112 13.24 -20.05 -33.14
C GLU A 112 12.39 -20.13 -31.87
N GLN A 113 12.44 -21.27 -31.18
CA GLN A 113 11.75 -21.44 -29.90
C GLN A 113 12.26 -20.43 -28.86
N LEU A 114 13.59 -20.26 -28.72
CA LEU A 114 14.16 -19.32 -27.77
C LEU A 114 13.62 -17.90 -27.99
N VAL A 115 13.61 -17.43 -29.24
CA VAL A 115 13.11 -16.09 -29.59
C VAL A 115 11.63 -15.94 -29.27
N GLN A 116 10.81 -16.96 -29.53
CA GLN A 116 9.38 -16.93 -29.21
C GLN A 116 9.15 -16.84 -27.70
N TYR A 117 9.85 -17.66 -26.91
CA TYR A 117 9.69 -17.67 -25.46
C TYR A 117 10.22 -16.40 -24.79
N GLN A 118 11.30 -15.80 -25.31
CA GLN A 118 11.76 -14.49 -24.84
C GLN A 118 10.72 -13.40 -25.07
N LYS A 119 10.11 -13.35 -26.25
CA LYS A 119 9.02 -12.38 -26.54
C LYS A 119 7.85 -12.55 -25.58
N VAL A 120 7.48 -13.79 -25.27
CA VAL A 120 6.39 -14.09 -24.33
C VAL A 120 6.77 -13.65 -22.91
N ASP A 121 8.00 -13.91 -22.46
CA ASP A 121 8.48 -13.50 -21.14
C ASP A 121 8.46 -11.96 -21.00
N GLU A 122 8.95 -11.24 -22.00
CA GLU A 122 8.90 -9.77 -22.05
C GLU A 122 7.46 -9.24 -22.00
N GLN A 123 6.52 -9.86 -22.73
CA GLN A 123 5.10 -9.50 -22.68
C GLN A 123 4.49 -9.70 -21.30
N TYR A 124 4.82 -10.80 -20.60
CA TYR A 124 4.34 -11.02 -19.24
C TYR A 124 4.96 -10.04 -18.25
N ARG A 125 6.27 -9.76 -18.36
CA ARG A 125 6.94 -8.78 -17.48
C ARG A 125 6.37 -7.38 -17.65
N THR A 126 6.14 -6.96 -18.90
CA THR A 126 5.56 -5.65 -19.20
C THR A 126 4.12 -5.53 -18.69
N ARG A 127 3.28 -6.55 -18.90
CA ARG A 127 1.92 -6.60 -18.35
C ARG A 127 1.91 -6.61 -16.81
N ALA A 128 2.76 -7.43 -16.19
CA ALA A 128 2.86 -7.47 -14.74
C ALA A 128 3.30 -6.10 -14.16
N ALA A 129 4.22 -5.40 -14.84
CA ALA A 129 4.63 -4.06 -14.43
C ALA A 129 3.52 -3.02 -14.62
N SER A 130 2.77 -3.06 -15.73
CA SER A 130 1.63 -2.15 -15.95
C SER A 130 0.52 -2.41 -14.95
N ASP A 131 0.13 -3.67 -14.74
CA ASP A 131 -0.93 -4.06 -13.82
C ASP A 131 -0.57 -3.65 -12.39
N LYS A 132 0.69 -3.85 -11.99
CA LYS A 132 1.18 -3.39 -10.68
C LYS A 132 1.08 -1.88 -10.54
N ALA A 133 1.51 -1.11 -11.55
CA ALA A 133 1.44 0.35 -11.51
C ALA A 133 -0.02 0.87 -11.48
N GLU A 134 -0.92 0.21 -12.21
CA GLU A 134 -2.35 0.52 -12.20
C GLU A 134 -2.98 0.20 -10.84
N TRP A 135 -2.65 -0.96 -10.26
CA TRP A 135 -3.10 -1.34 -8.92
C TRP A 135 -2.60 -0.37 -7.85
N GLU A 136 -1.32 0.01 -7.87
CA GLU A 136 -0.75 0.98 -6.93
C GLU A 136 -1.47 2.33 -7.03
N LYS A 137 -1.69 2.83 -8.26
CA LYS A 137 -2.43 4.07 -8.49
C LYS A 137 -3.89 3.99 -8.02
N ASN A 138 -4.57 2.88 -8.28
CA ASN A 138 -5.96 2.69 -7.84
C ASN A 138 -6.06 2.56 -6.32
N LEU A 139 -5.08 1.93 -5.68
CA LEU A 139 -5.01 1.80 -4.23
C LEU A 139 -4.75 3.15 -3.55
N GLU A 140 -3.87 3.99 -4.11
CA GLU A 140 -3.65 5.35 -3.61
C GLU A 140 -4.90 6.21 -3.74
N LYS A 141 -5.60 6.14 -4.87
CA LYS A 141 -6.89 6.83 -5.07
C LYS A 141 -7.95 6.36 -4.10
N ALA A 142 -8.16 5.04 -3.98
CA ALA A 142 -9.15 4.49 -3.05
C ALA A 142 -8.87 4.88 -1.60
N LYS A 143 -7.60 4.96 -1.19
CA LYS A 143 -7.22 5.48 0.13
C LYS A 143 -7.54 6.96 0.28
N ALA A 144 -7.26 7.77 -0.73
CA ALA A 144 -7.56 9.20 -0.70
C ALA A 144 -9.08 9.45 -0.62
N ASP A 145 -9.86 8.74 -1.43
CA ASP A 145 -11.32 8.85 -1.46
C ASP A 145 -11.93 8.39 -0.13
N ALA A 146 -11.51 7.24 0.42
CA ALA A 146 -11.98 6.76 1.72
C ALA A 146 -11.66 7.74 2.86
N VAL A 147 -10.49 8.39 2.84
CA VAL A 147 -10.13 9.42 3.84
C VAL A 147 -10.97 10.68 3.65
N ALA A 148 -11.28 11.07 2.42
CA ALA A 148 -12.14 12.22 2.13
C ALA A 148 -13.58 11.97 2.59
N GLU A 149 -14.14 10.80 2.29
CA GLU A 149 -15.48 10.38 2.72
C GLU A 149 -15.57 10.29 4.26
N ALA A 150 -14.60 9.64 4.92
CA ALA A 150 -14.58 9.55 6.38
C ALA A 150 -14.51 10.93 7.06
N LYS A 151 -13.75 11.89 6.48
CA LYS A 151 -13.72 13.27 6.97
C LYS A 151 -15.05 13.97 6.76
N ALA A 152 -15.67 13.83 5.60
CA ALA A 152 -16.96 14.43 5.31
C ALA A 152 -18.04 13.90 6.26
N GLU A 153 -18.13 12.58 6.45
CA GLU A 153 -19.05 11.94 7.40
C GLU A 153 -18.77 12.34 8.84
N SER A 154 -17.51 12.46 9.25
CA SER A 154 -17.15 12.97 10.58
C SER A 154 -17.59 14.43 10.76
N THR A 155 -17.36 15.31 9.78
CA THR A 155 -17.79 16.71 9.89
C THR A 155 -19.32 16.84 9.91
N LYS A 156 -20.02 16.01 9.14
CA LYS A 156 -21.49 15.98 9.11
C LYS A 156 -22.06 15.49 10.43
N SER A 157 -21.56 14.37 10.95
CA SER A 157 -21.98 13.85 12.26
C SER A 157 -21.68 14.84 13.39
N LEU A 158 -20.51 15.50 13.38
CA LEU A 158 -20.23 16.58 14.34
C LEU A 158 -21.23 17.73 14.23
N HIS A 159 -21.56 18.17 13.03
CA HIS A 159 -22.56 19.21 12.80
C HIS A 159 -23.95 18.80 13.31
N ASP A 160 -24.39 17.59 12.99
CA ASP A 160 -25.70 17.06 13.41
C ASP A 160 -25.77 16.90 14.94
N ASN A 161 -24.68 16.45 15.57
CA ASN A 161 -24.59 16.35 17.02
C ASN A 161 -24.67 17.73 17.70
N LEU A 162 -23.95 18.72 17.16
CA LEU A 162 -24.00 20.11 17.67
C LEU A 162 -25.39 20.71 17.49
N LEU A 163 -26.07 20.38 16.39
CA LEU A 163 -27.44 20.82 16.14
C LEU A 163 -28.38 20.27 17.23
N VAL A 164 -28.36 18.96 17.52
CA VAL A 164 -29.20 18.37 18.58
C VAL A 164 -28.92 19.01 19.94
N LEU A 165 -27.64 19.23 20.28
CA LEU A 165 -27.28 19.92 21.53
C LEU A 165 -27.80 21.36 21.57
N SER A 166 -27.71 22.10 20.45
CA SER A 166 -28.21 23.48 20.37
C SER A 166 -29.73 23.57 20.48
N GLN A 167 -30.45 22.60 19.90
CA GLN A 167 -31.91 22.52 20.01
C GLN A 167 -32.32 22.18 21.45
N PHE A 168 -31.63 21.24 22.10
CA PHE A 168 -31.83 20.96 23.53
C PHE A 168 -31.60 22.19 24.41
N LEU A 169 -30.52 22.96 24.17
CA LEU A 169 -30.26 24.20 24.90
C LEU A 169 -31.37 25.25 24.70
N ARG A 170 -31.95 25.30 23.49
CA ARG A 170 -33.10 26.15 23.20
C ARG A 170 -34.35 25.67 23.94
N LEU A 171 -34.64 24.37 23.97
CA LEU A 171 -35.74 23.81 24.76
C LEU A 171 -35.54 24.11 26.26
N ALA A 172 -34.32 23.97 26.77
CA ALA A 172 -33.98 24.32 28.15
C ALA A 172 -34.29 25.79 28.46
N ALA A 173 -33.90 26.71 27.57
CA ALA A 173 -34.20 28.13 27.71
C ALA A 173 -35.73 28.39 27.69
N TYR A 174 -36.45 27.78 26.75
CA TYR A 174 -37.91 27.89 26.66
C TYR A 174 -38.60 27.40 27.93
N ARG A 175 -38.17 26.25 28.47
CA ARG A 175 -38.72 25.69 29.71
C ARG A 175 -38.41 26.57 30.93
N ARG A 176 -37.30 27.29 30.96
CA ARG A 176 -37.03 28.27 32.03
C ARG A 176 -37.91 29.52 31.93
N GLU A 177 -38.23 29.99 30.73
CA GLU A 177 -39.05 31.20 30.52
C GLU A 177 -40.56 30.93 30.62
N GLU A 178 -41.03 29.79 30.12
CA GLU A 178 -42.46 29.51 29.89
C GLU A 178 -42.96 28.21 30.56
N ALA A 179 -42.23 27.62 31.51
CA ALA A 179 -42.68 26.40 32.19
C ALA A 179 -44.09 26.56 32.79
N GLN A 180 -45.03 25.73 32.31
CA GLN A 180 -46.35 25.59 32.91
C GLN A 180 -46.25 24.96 34.31
N ASP A 181 -45.36 23.96 34.50
CA ASP A 181 -45.11 23.29 35.79
C ASP A 181 -43.60 23.03 35.99
N PRO A 182 -42.90 23.77 36.88
CA PRO A 182 -41.47 23.60 37.13
C PRO A 182 -41.15 22.29 37.87
N ASP A 183 -42.11 21.73 38.61
CA ASP A 183 -41.97 20.47 39.36
C ASP A 183 -42.28 19.22 38.52
N SER A 184 -42.57 19.38 37.22
CA SER A 184 -42.80 18.24 36.34
C SER A 184 -41.53 17.41 36.12
N ASP A 185 -41.70 16.08 35.97
CA ASP A 185 -40.62 15.11 35.73
C ASP A 185 -39.75 15.55 34.54
N GLU A 186 -40.37 16.03 33.46
CA GLU A 186 -39.66 16.53 32.28
C GLU A 186 -38.82 17.79 32.56
N SER A 187 -39.36 18.77 33.28
CA SER A 187 -38.64 20.02 33.59
C SER A 187 -37.45 19.76 34.52
N GLN A 188 -37.63 18.89 35.52
CA GLN A 188 -36.54 18.47 36.40
C GLN A 188 -35.45 17.68 35.67
N ALA A 189 -35.83 16.88 34.66
CA ALA A 189 -34.90 16.13 33.84
C ALA A 189 -34.05 17.05 32.95
N ILE A 190 -34.67 18.04 32.32
CA ILE A 190 -33.97 19.02 31.48
C ILE A 190 -32.93 19.78 32.32
N GLU A 191 -33.29 20.22 33.52
CA GLU A 191 -32.36 20.89 34.45
C GLU A 191 -31.24 19.96 34.95
N GLY A 192 -31.56 18.69 35.21
CA GLY A 192 -30.58 17.67 35.59
C GLY A 192 -29.55 17.39 34.48
N VAL A 193 -29.99 17.30 33.22
CA VAL A 193 -29.10 17.16 32.06
C VAL A 193 -28.24 18.41 31.88
N LEU A 194 -28.80 19.61 32.02
CA LEU A 194 -28.01 20.86 31.95
C LEU A 194 -26.92 20.90 33.02
N LEU A 195 -27.23 20.52 34.26
CA LEU A 195 -26.25 20.44 35.34
C LEU A 195 -25.12 19.46 34.99
N ALA A 196 -25.46 18.29 34.47
CA ALA A 196 -24.49 17.29 34.04
C ALA A 196 -23.59 17.83 32.91
N ILE A 197 -24.14 18.55 31.93
CA ILE A 197 -23.37 19.15 30.82
C ILE A 197 -22.46 20.27 31.32
N TYR A 198 -22.90 21.08 32.29
CA TYR A 198 -22.11 22.18 32.85
C TYR A 198 -20.93 21.76 33.72
N SER A 199 -20.87 20.49 34.13
CA SER A 199 -19.73 19.96 34.90
C SER A 199 -18.41 19.99 34.12
N GLY A 200 -18.46 19.95 32.78
CA GLY A 200 -17.28 20.08 31.91
C GLY A 200 -16.29 18.92 31.98
N ASP A 201 -16.68 17.76 32.51
CA ASP A 201 -15.86 16.56 32.63
C ASP A 201 -16.25 15.47 31.60
N GLU A 202 -15.70 14.26 31.74
CA GLU A 202 -16.03 13.15 30.83
C GLU A 202 -17.50 12.70 30.97
N ASN A 203 -18.12 12.88 32.15
CA ASN A 203 -19.53 12.59 32.36
C ASN A 203 -20.42 13.60 31.62
N ALA A 204 -20.00 14.87 31.51
CA ALA A 204 -20.66 15.84 30.65
C ALA A 204 -20.67 15.39 29.19
N VAL A 205 -19.55 14.89 28.68
CA VAL A 205 -19.46 14.34 27.32
C VAL A 205 -20.35 13.12 27.15
N GLN A 206 -20.39 12.22 28.14
CA GLN A 206 -21.29 11.07 28.11
C GLN A 206 -22.77 11.48 28.12
N SER A 207 -23.16 12.47 28.92
CA SER A 207 -24.53 13.01 28.91
C SER A 207 -24.87 13.64 27.57
N MET A 208 -23.94 14.39 26.96
CA MET A 208 -24.13 14.93 25.60
C MET A 208 -24.27 13.82 24.56
N LEU A 209 -23.47 12.75 24.64
CA LEU A 209 -23.58 11.60 23.74
C LEU A 209 -24.89 10.83 23.94
N LYS A 210 -25.36 10.67 25.18
CA LYS A 210 -26.66 10.04 25.47
C LYS A 210 -27.81 10.85 24.91
N LEU A 211 -27.72 12.18 24.98
CA LEU A 211 -28.70 13.08 24.39
C LEU A 211 -28.70 13.00 22.85
N VAL A 212 -27.53 13.12 22.23
CA VAL A 212 -27.36 13.03 20.77
C VAL A 212 -27.85 11.69 20.21
N ASN A 213 -27.55 10.59 20.89
CA ASN A 213 -27.96 9.25 20.45
C ASN A 213 -29.41 8.90 20.83
N GLY A 214 -30.10 9.75 21.60
CA GLY A 214 -31.44 9.46 22.11
C GLY A 214 -31.48 8.21 22.98
N SER A 215 -30.60 8.11 23.98
CA SER A 215 -30.52 6.95 24.87
C SER A 215 -31.82 6.73 25.66
N GLU A 216 -32.19 5.47 25.89
CA GLU A 216 -33.30 5.10 26.78
C GLU A 216 -32.93 5.20 28.28
N ASP A 217 -31.66 5.54 28.58
CA ASP A 217 -31.21 5.77 29.95
C ASP A 217 -32.07 6.82 30.65
N GLN A 218 -32.42 6.55 31.91
CA GLN A 218 -33.14 7.50 32.74
C GLN A 218 -32.25 8.65 33.17
N ILE A 219 -32.84 9.84 33.22
CA ILE A 219 -32.18 11.07 33.63
C ILE A 219 -32.25 11.20 35.15
N TYR A 220 -31.22 11.80 35.74
CA TYR A 220 -31.24 12.20 37.16
C TYR A 220 -31.61 13.68 37.27
N SER A 221 -32.45 14.01 38.24
CA SER A 221 -32.77 15.38 38.61
C SER A 221 -31.57 16.10 39.23
N VAL A 222 -31.66 17.42 39.42
CA VAL A 222 -30.61 18.24 40.07
C VAL A 222 -30.24 17.71 41.47
N PRO A 223 -31.19 17.30 42.34
CA PRO A 223 -30.87 16.64 43.62
C PRO A 223 -30.24 15.25 43.52
N GLY A 224 -30.21 14.63 42.33
CA GLY A 224 -29.70 13.29 42.10
C GLY A 224 -30.75 12.17 42.17
N GLU A 225 -32.03 12.49 42.07
CA GLU A 225 -33.11 11.48 42.04
C GLU A 225 -33.32 10.97 40.62
N GLN A 226 -33.59 9.67 40.46
CA GLN A 226 -33.83 9.06 39.16
C GLN A 226 -35.25 9.34 38.67
N LEU A 227 -35.39 9.93 37.49
CA LEU A 227 -36.66 10.35 36.89
C LEU A 227 -37.22 9.31 35.91
N GLN A 228 -38.50 9.42 35.56
CA GLN A 228 -39.13 8.51 34.58
C GLN A 228 -38.79 8.88 33.12
N THR A 229 -38.47 10.14 32.89
CA THR A 229 -37.96 10.64 31.61
C THR A 229 -36.59 10.08 31.26
N SER A 230 -36.47 9.57 30.03
CA SER A 230 -35.21 9.15 29.41
C SER A 230 -34.63 10.25 28.52
N PHE A 231 -33.35 10.10 28.13
CA PHE A 231 -32.72 11.02 27.16
C PHE A 231 -33.47 11.07 25.83
N SER A 232 -34.01 9.94 25.34
CA SER A 232 -34.86 9.89 24.14
C SER A 232 -36.09 10.79 24.25
N LYS A 233 -36.82 10.73 25.37
CA LYS A 233 -38.01 11.55 25.61
C LYS A 233 -37.67 13.04 25.72
N ALA A 234 -36.51 13.38 26.28
CA ALA A 234 -36.04 14.76 26.34
C ALA A 234 -35.75 15.34 24.94
N VAL A 235 -35.25 14.51 24.01
CA VAL A 235 -35.06 14.89 22.60
C VAL A 235 -36.39 15.01 21.86
N GLU A 236 -37.35 14.11 22.11
CA GLU A 236 -38.70 14.21 21.54
C GLU A 236 -39.43 15.50 21.99
N ALA A 237 -39.27 15.88 23.26
CA ALA A 237 -39.82 17.12 23.79
C ALA A 237 -39.29 18.36 23.07
N ASP A 238 -38.04 18.33 22.58
CA ASP A 238 -37.42 19.42 21.83
C ASP A 238 -37.96 19.54 20.40
N ALA A 239 -38.26 18.40 19.76
CA ALA A 239 -38.95 18.40 18.48
C ALA A 239 -40.39 18.99 18.58
N ALA A 240 -41.03 18.85 19.75
CA ALA A 240 -42.36 19.40 20.02
C ALA A 240 -42.36 20.87 20.48
N ALA A 241 -41.20 21.41 20.90
CA ALA A 241 -41.09 22.78 21.40
C ALA A 241 -41.22 23.81 20.27
N PRO A 242 -41.96 24.92 20.49
CA PRO A 242 -42.13 25.94 19.46
C PRO A 242 -40.79 26.58 19.07
N THR A 243 -40.48 26.58 17.77
CA THR A 243 -39.38 27.35 17.20
C THR A 243 -39.67 28.84 17.34
N ARG A 244 -39.10 29.49 18.36
CA ARG A 244 -39.03 30.96 18.40
C ARG A 244 -38.07 31.40 17.31
N VAL A 245 -38.54 32.17 16.33
CA VAL A 245 -37.68 32.81 15.33
C VAL A 245 -36.75 33.75 16.09
N ALA A 246 -35.44 33.47 16.08
CA ALA A 246 -34.46 34.36 16.69
C ALA A 246 -34.59 35.74 16.03
N ASN A 247 -34.70 36.79 16.85
CA ASN A 247 -34.74 38.16 16.39
C ASN A 247 -33.46 38.42 15.58
N THR A 248 -33.58 38.64 14.26
CA THR A 248 -32.46 38.88 13.35
C THR A 248 -31.86 40.28 13.51
N HIS A 249 -31.85 40.81 14.74
CA HIS A 249 -31.20 42.08 15.04
C HIS A 249 -29.69 41.82 15.17
N SER A 250 -29.05 41.78 14.00
CA SER A 250 -27.60 41.72 13.88
C SER A 250 -27.02 43.01 14.47
N TRP A 251 -26.34 42.91 15.61
CA TRP A 251 -25.49 43.98 16.16
C TRP A 251 -24.57 44.57 15.07
N ALA A 252 -24.16 43.74 14.09
CA ALA A 252 -23.17 44.12 13.09
C ALA A 252 -23.67 45.15 12.04
N ASP A 253 -24.96 45.50 12.03
CA ASP A 253 -25.53 46.53 11.14
C ASP A 253 -25.60 47.93 11.77
N ASP A 254 -25.34 48.09 13.08
CA ASP A 254 -25.46 49.38 13.78
C ASP A 254 -24.12 50.15 13.82
N HIS A 255 -23.48 50.26 12.66
CA HIS A 255 -22.38 51.21 12.46
C HIS A 255 -22.97 52.51 11.86
N PRO A 256 -22.76 53.69 12.47
CA PRO A 256 -23.17 54.93 11.83
C PRO A 256 -22.38 55.08 10.53
N GLU A 257 -23.08 55.02 9.39
CA GLU A 257 -22.53 55.38 8.09
C GLU A 257 -22.01 56.82 8.17
N THR A 258 -20.69 56.95 8.30
CA THR A 258 -20.02 58.25 8.34
C THR A 258 -19.91 58.75 6.91
N THR A 259 -20.98 59.33 6.39
CA THR A 259 -20.95 60.11 5.15
C THR A 259 -20.56 61.55 5.46
N ALA A 260 -19.26 61.79 5.65
CA ALA A 260 -18.70 63.14 5.60
C ALA A 260 -17.21 63.11 5.16
N PRO A 261 -16.76 64.05 4.32
CA PRO A 261 -15.44 64.03 3.68
C PRO A 261 -14.32 64.23 4.70
N ALA A 262 -13.24 63.45 4.56
CA ALA A 262 -12.05 63.54 5.41
C ALA A 262 -11.38 64.93 5.27
N ASP A 263 -11.30 65.64 6.38
CA ASP A 263 -10.57 66.90 6.51
C ASP A 263 -9.05 66.64 6.35
N PRO A 264 -8.28 67.43 5.58
CA PRO A 264 -6.88 67.13 5.27
C PRO A 264 -5.90 67.25 6.44
N ASN A 265 -6.36 67.46 7.68
CA ASN A 265 -5.49 67.71 8.83
C ASN A 265 -5.90 66.89 10.05
N ASP A 266 -6.07 65.59 9.85
CA ASP A 266 -6.46 64.63 10.88
C ASP A 266 -5.24 64.10 11.66
N GLY A 267 -4.45 65.01 12.23
CA GLY A 267 -3.47 64.79 13.32
C GLY A 267 -2.34 63.76 13.11
N PHE A 268 -2.31 62.98 12.03
CA PHE A 268 -1.37 61.89 11.80
C PHE A 268 -0.28 62.31 10.81
N HIS A 269 0.95 62.43 11.31
CA HIS A 269 2.11 62.70 10.49
C HIS A 269 2.55 61.44 9.72
N GLN A 270 2.58 61.53 8.39
CA GLN A 270 3.13 60.51 7.51
C GLN A 270 4.66 60.41 7.69
N VAL A 271 5.12 59.29 8.23
CA VAL A 271 6.56 58.98 8.33
C VAL A 271 7.10 58.68 6.93
N GLN A 272 7.78 59.66 6.33
CA GLN A 272 8.48 59.49 5.04
C GLN A 272 9.62 58.47 5.17
N ARG A 273 9.44 57.29 4.57
CA ARG A 273 10.56 56.36 4.33
C ARG A 273 11.30 56.79 3.06
N LYS A 274 12.50 57.37 3.23
CA LYS A 274 13.44 57.64 2.13
C LYS A 274 14.12 56.33 1.69
N GLY A 275 13.99 55.97 0.42
CA GLY A 275 14.80 54.94 -0.25
C GLY A 275 14.34 54.70 -1.69
N PRO A 276 15.17 54.97 -2.71
CA PRO A 276 14.71 55.05 -4.10
C PRO A 276 14.50 53.66 -4.72
N ARG A 277 13.29 53.42 -5.23
CA ARG A 277 12.96 52.28 -6.09
C ARG A 277 13.35 52.65 -7.52
N ASN A 278 14.53 52.20 -7.94
CA ASN A 278 14.96 52.26 -9.34
C ASN A 278 14.22 51.15 -10.10
N GLU A 279 13.10 51.51 -10.70
CA GLU A 279 12.39 50.70 -11.69
C GLU A 279 13.13 50.78 -13.02
N GLY A 280 13.72 49.67 -13.43
CA GLY A 280 14.30 49.55 -14.76
C GLY A 280 14.84 48.15 -14.97
N GLY A 281 14.14 47.33 -15.73
CA GLY A 281 14.72 46.09 -16.25
C GLY A 281 13.73 44.99 -16.53
N ASN A 282 13.11 45.07 -17.72
CA ASN A 282 12.83 43.89 -18.54
C ASN A 282 13.97 42.87 -18.39
N HIS A 283 13.66 41.57 -18.34
CA HIS A 283 14.29 40.55 -19.21
C HIS A 283 13.57 39.20 -19.10
N ARG A 284 12.91 38.85 -20.21
CA ARG A 284 12.80 37.44 -20.67
C ARG A 284 14.21 36.85 -20.74
N GLY A 285 14.42 35.67 -20.17
CA GLY A 285 15.71 34.99 -20.27
C GLY A 285 15.63 33.52 -19.90
N ARG A 286 15.63 32.67 -20.93
CA ARG A 286 15.88 31.22 -20.87
C ARG A 286 17.28 30.91 -20.30
N GLY A 287 17.43 29.73 -19.69
CA GLY A 287 18.72 29.04 -19.48
C GLY A 287 18.65 28.19 -18.20
N ARG A 288 18.50 26.86 -18.25
CA ARG A 288 19.45 25.83 -18.73
C ARG A 288 20.83 26.01 -18.07
N GLY A 289 21.21 25.11 -17.17
CA GLY A 289 22.61 24.95 -16.74
C GLY A 289 22.82 24.56 -15.28
N GLU A 290 23.12 23.27 -15.09
CA GLU A 290 24.27 22.78 -14.31
C GLU A 290 24.33 22.92 -12.78
N HIS A 291 24.35 21.74 -12.16
CA HIS A 291 25.40 21.27 -11.24
C HIS A 291 26.16 22.33 -10.44
N ARG A 292 25.87 22.39 -9.14
CA ARG A 292 26.91 22.60 -8.13
C ARG A 292 26.84 21.54 -7.06
N GLY A 293 27.75 20.56 -7.20
CA GLY A 293 28.31 19.87 -6.06
C GLY A 293 29.03 20.85 -5.14
N ARG A 294 28.80 20.70 -3.85
CA ARG A 294 29.55 21.29 -2.73
C ARG A 294 29.19 20.40 -1.54
N GLY A 295 30.07 19.64 -0.90
CA GLY A 295 31.51 19.65 -0.87
C GLY A 295 31.89 19.32 0.58
N GLY A 296 32.68 18.25 0.75
CA GLY A 296 33.67 18.10 1.82
C GLY A 296 33.19 17.92 3.26
N PHE A 297 33.34 16.70 3.77
CA PHE A 297 33.91 16.51 5.11
C PHE A 297 35.19 15.68 4.99
N ARG A 298 36.29 16.35 5.34
CA ARG A 298 37.65 15.83 5.40
C ARG A 298 37.79 14.89 6.59
N SER A 299 38.39 13.74 6.29
CA SER A 299 39.51 13.11 6.99
C SER A 299 39.98 13.75 8.31
N ASP A 300 39.79 12.99 9.39
CA ASP A 300 40.72 12.80 10.52
C ASP A 300 40.48 11.34 10.97
N GLY A 301 41.40 10.38 10.87
CA GLY A 301 42.76 10.42 11.36
C GLY A 301 42.87 9.35 12.46
N ARG A 302 43.93 8.53 12.39
CA ARG A 302 44.35 7.40 13.29
C ARG A 302 43.78 6.04 12.84
N GLY A 303 44.56 5.06 12.41
CA GLY A 303 45.97 4.78 12.63
C GLY A 303 46.11 3.41 13.32
N ARG A 304 47.17 2.69 12.95
CA ARG A 304 47.63 1.35 13.45
C ARG A 304 46.98 0.18 12.68
N GLY A 305 47.69 -0.69 11.97
CA GLY A 305 49.10 -1.05 12.00
C GLY A 305 49.21 -2.58 12.13
N ARG A 306 50.25 -3.14 11.49
CA ARG A 306 50.70 -4.55 11.49
C ARG A 306 49.94 -5.44 10.48
N GLY A 307 50.56 -6.05 9.47
CA GLY A 307 51.94 -6.49 9.34
C GLY A 307 52.10 -7.92 9.89
N ARG A 308 51.82 -8.92 9.05
CA ARG A 308 52.31 -10.32 9.10
C ARG A 308 51.87 -10.97 7.77
N GLY A 309 52.69 -11.50 6.87
CA GLY A 309 54.04 -12.02 7.00
C GLY A 309 54.02 -13.55 7.03
N GLY A 310 54.33 -14.19 5.89
CA GLY A 310 54.70 -15.61 5.73
C GLY A 310 53.52 -16.60 5.80
N ALA A 311 53.48 -17.76 5.15
CA ALA A 311 54.40 -18.57 4.33
C ALA A 311 53.47 -19.58 3.59
N GLY A 312 53.73 -20.13 2.39
CA GLY A 312 54.90 -20.90 1.99
C GLY A 312 54.72 -22.41 2.31
N ARG A 313 54.68 -23.25 1.25
CA ARG A 313 54.74 -24.74 1.22
C ARG A 313 53.50 -25.49 1.73
N GLY A 314 53.05 -26.62 1.17
CA GLY A 314 53.62 -27.58 0.23
C GLY A 314 53.30 -29.01 0.71
N GLY A 315 52.54 -29.78 -0.09
CA GLY A 315 52.61 -31.26 -0.24
C GLY A 315 52.28 -32.23 0.91
N ARG A 316 51.38 -33.20 0.63
CA ARG A 316 51.42 -34.67 0.85
C ARG A 316 49.97 -35.21 0.79
N ARG A 317 49.55 -36.04 -0.18
CA ARG A 317 49.76 -37.50 -0.40
C ARG A 317 49.36 -38.39 0.80
N GLY A 318 48.37 -39.26 0.53
CA GLY A 318 48.24 -40.66 0.94
C GLY A 318 48.06 -40.96 2.43
N ASP A 319 46.98 -41.64 2.80
CA ASP A 319 47.07 -43.09 3.01
C ASP A 319 45.69 -43.74 3.20
N GLU A 320 45.66 -45.00 2.78
CA GLU A 320 44.64 -46.01 2.97
C GLU A 320 44.48 -46.38 4.46
N ALA A 321 43.24 -46.71 4.85
CA ALA A 321 42.88 -47.75 5.80
C ALA A 321 41.43 -48.17 5.53
#